data_AF-A0A1I3VQX0-F1
#
_entry.id   AF-A0A1I3VQX0-F1
#
_cell.length_a   1.000
_cell.length_b   1.000
_cell.length_c   1.000
_cell.angle_alpha   90.00
_cell.angle_beta   90.00
_cell.angle_gamma   90.00
#
_symmetry.space_group_name_H-M   'P 1'
#
loop_
_entity.id
_entity.type
_entity.pdbx_description
1 polymer ?
#
loop_
_entity_poly.entity_id
_entity_poly.type
_entity_poly.pdbx_seq_one_letter_code
_entity_poly.pdbx_strand_id
1 'polypeptide(L)' 'MRKALSLFFLASLSLPNAAVAQTAAERAACQADFEKFCAGVEPGGGRVVECLAKHLNELTPQCQTVVKANMPK' A
#
# COMPACT_ATOMS: atom_id res chain seq x y z
N MET A 1 -43.29 15.69 32.51
CA MET A 1 -43.53 14.46 31.73
C MET A 1 -42.57 14.47 30.53
N ARG A 2 -41.30 14.09 30.68
CA ARG A 2 -40.76 12.72 30.50
C ARG A 2 -41.36 11.99 29.29
N LYS A 3 -40.90 12.31 28.06
CA LYS A 3 -40.88 11.36 26.94
C LYS A 3 -39.62 11.58 26.08
N ALA A 4 -38.78 10.54 26.14
CA ALA A 4 -37.77 10.14 25.14
C ALA A 4 -36.53 11.04 24.94
N LEU A 5 -35.69 11.08 25.97
CA LEU A 5 -34.24 11.08 25.80
C LEU A 5 -33.82 9.65 25.33
N SER A 6 -33.81 9.39 24.02
CA SER A 6 -33.34 8.15 23.35
C SER A 6 -33.79 8.23 21.88
N LEU A 7 -32.99 8.20 20.81
CA LEU A 7 -31.71 7.55 20.53
C LEU A 7 -30.97 8.42 19.48
N PHE A 8 -29.99 9.22 19.91
CA PHE A 8 -28.96 9.78 19.04
C PHE A 8 -27.79 8.78 19.03
N PHE A 9 -27.98 7.61 18.42
CA PHE A 9 -26.85 6.74 18.09
C PHE A 9 -26.48 7.05 16.64
N LEU A 10 -25.61 8.05 16.49
CA LEU A 10 -24.90 8.35 15.26
C LEU A 10 -24.19 7.06 14.83
N ALA A 11 -24.80 6.30 13.93
CA ALA A 11 -24.15 5.18 13.27
C ALA A 11 -23.04 5.77 12.38
N SER A 12 -21.87 5.96 12.97
CA SER A 12 -20.63 6.27 12.27
C SER A 12 -20.39 5.14 11.27
N LEU A 13 -20.63 5.44 10.00
CA LEU A 13 -20.31 4.59 8.86
C LEU A 13 -18.78 4.48 8.80
N SER A 14 -18.23 3.46 9.44
CA SER A 14 -16.80 3.14 9.32
C SER A 14 -16.55 2.68 7.88
N LEU A 15 -16.12 3.60 7.00
CA LEU A 15 -15.45 3.18 5.78
C LEU A 15 -14.24 2.33 6.23
N PRO A 16 -14.05 1.11 5.72
CA PRO A 16 -12.82 0.38 5.99
C PRO A 16 -11.70 1.26 5.44
N ASN A 17 -10.93 1.84 6.35
CA ASN A 17 -9.72 2.55 6.01
C ASN A 17 -8.83 1.50 5.36
N ALA A 18 -8.78 1.47 4.03
CA ALA A 18 -7.89 0.63 3.27
C ALA A 18 -6.48 1.10 3.60
N ALA A 19 -5.96 0.62 4.73
CA ALA A 19 -4.54 0.56 4.95
C ALA A 19 -3.99 -0.18 3.73
N VAL A 20 -3.25 0.54 2.89
CA VAL A 20 -2.66 0.03 1.65
C VAL A 20 -1.62 -1.03 2.00
N ALA A 21 -2.08 -2.22 2.34
CA ALA A 21 -1.27 -3.40 2.37
C ALA A 21 -1.03 -3.79 0.91
N GLN A 22 0.23 -3.80 0.50
CA GLN A 22 0.60 -4.18 -0.86
C GLN A 22 -0.12 -5.48 -1.26
N THR A 23 -0.94 -5.38 -2.28
CA THR A 23 -1.72 -6.48 -2.83
C THR A 23 -0.80 -7.52 -3.46
N ALA A 24 -1.27 -8.76 -3.60
CA ALA A 24 -0.52 -9.78 -4.33
C ALA A 24 -0.24 -9.36 -5.78
N ALA A 25 -1.16 -8.61 -6.40
CA ALA A 25 -1.00 -8.07 -7.74
C ALA A 25 0.13 -7.04 -7.83
N GLU A 26 0.23 -6.12 -6.87
CA GLU A 26 1.33 -5.15 -6.81
C GLU A 26 2.70 -5.82 -6.64
N ARG A 27 2.77 -6.87 -5.81
CA ARG A 27 4.00 -7.67 -5.67
C ARG A 27 4.37 -8.37 -6.98
N ALA A 28 3.40 -9.00 -7.64
CA ALA A 28 3.63 -9.67 -8.91
C ALA A 28 4.10 -8.69 -10.01
N ALA A 29 3.52 -7.49 -10.04
CA ALA A 29 3.92 -6.44 -10.98
C ALA A 29 5.40 -6.02 -10.84
N CYS A 30 5.97 -6.17 -9.63
CA CYS A 30 7.35 -5.81 -9.33
C CYS A 30 8.30 -7.01 -9.20
N GLN A 31 7.83 -8.25 -9.36
CA GLN A 31 8.64 -9.43 -9.01
C GLN A 31 9.92 -9.53 -9.85
N ALA A 32 9.83 -9.39 -11.17
CA ALA A 32 11.00 -9.48 -12.04
C ALA A 32 12.00 -8.34 -11.78
N ASP A 33 11.50 -7.14 -11.53
CA ASP A 33 12.34 -5.98 -11.18
C ASP A 33 13.01 -6.17 -9.81
N PHE A 34 12.28 -6.73 -8.83
CA PHE A 34 12.82 -7.05 -7.52
C PHE A 34 13.94 -8.09 -7.60
N GLU A 35 13.72 -9.18 -8.34
CA GLU A 35 14.74 -10.22 -8.54
C GLU A 35 15.99 -9.67 -9.25
N LYS A 36 15.83 -8.68 -10.14
CA LYS A 36 16.93 -8.07 -10.88
C LYS A 36 17.74 -7.06 -10.06
N PHE A 37 17.07 -6.16 -9.33
CA PHE A 37 17.72 -5.01 -8.69
C PHE A 37 17.86 -5.14 -7.18
N CYS A 38 16.99 -5.92 -6.54
CA CYS A 38 16.80 -5.94 -5.09
C CYS A 38 16.87 -7.35 -4.50
N ALA A 39 17.48 -8.31 -5.21
CA ALA A 39 17.68 -9.67 -4.71
C ALA A 39 18.45 -9.64 -3.37
N GLY A 40 17.81 -10.11 -2.30
CA GLY A 40 18.36 -10.10 -0.95
C GLY A 40 17.78 -9.03 -0.02
N VAL A 41 16.94 -8.12 -0.53
CA VAL A 41 16.18 -7.21 0.35
C VAL A 41 15.06 -7.99 1.04
N GLU A 42 15.11 -8.07 2.36
CA GLU A 42 14.06 -8.73 3.13
C GLU A 42 12.72 -7.99 3.02
N PRO A 43 11.62 -8.66 2.65
CA PRO A 43 10.30 -8.08 2.60
C PRO A 43 9.83 -7.49 3.95
N GLY A 44 8.96 -6.48 3.89
CA GLY A 44 8.39 -5.81 5.06
C GLY A 44 8.96 -4.42 5.32
N GLY A 45 8.20 -3.61 6.08
CA GLY A 45 8.63 -2.27 6.51
C GLY A 45 8.93 -1.28 5.38
N GLY A 46 8.42 -1.52 4.16
CA GLY A 46 8.67 -0.63 3.00
C GLY A 46 10.05 -0.80 2.34
N ARG A 47 10.94 -1.66 2.86
CA ARG A 47 12.32 -1.82 2.34
C ARG A 47 12.38 -2.16 0.85
N VAL A 48 11.47 -3.02 0.39
CA VAL A 48 11.39 -3.42 -1.03
C VAL A 48 11.04 -2.23 -1.91
N VAL A 49 10.07 -1.41 -1.49
CA VAL A 49 9.68 -0.20 -2.24
C VAL A 49 10.82 0.81 -2.26
N GLU A 50 11.54 0.97 -1.15
CA GLU A 50 12.68 1.87 -1.08
C GLU A 50 13.83 1.42 -1.99
N CYS A 51 14.11 0.12 -2.05
CA CYS A 51 15.09 -0.41 -2.98
C CYS A 51 14.66 -0.17 -4.43
N LEU A 52 13.43 -0.55 -4.79
CA LEU A 52 12.91 -0.35 -6.16
C LEU A 52 12.86 1.15 -6.53
N ALA A 53 12.58 2.04 -5.58
CA ALA A 53 12.57 3.48 -5.79
C ALA A 53 13.93 4.02 -6.25
N LYS A 54 15.04 3.44 -5.79
CA LYS A 54 16.41 3.82 -6.24
C LYS A 54 16.65 3.48 -7.71
N HIS A 55 15.90 2.51 -8.24
CA HIS A 55 15.98 2.04 -9.62
C HIS A 55 14.77 2.46 -10.46
N LEU A 56 14.00 3.46 -10.03
CA LEU A 56 12.67 3.78 -10.60
C LEU A 56 12.64 3.89 -12.13
N ASN A 57 13.67 4.49 -12.74
CA ASN A 57 13.73 4.69 -14.19
C ASN A 57 14.11 3.42 -14.97
N GLU A 58 14.63 2.40 -14.28
CA GLU A 58 15.05 1.11 -14.85
C GLU A 58 13.99 0.02 -14.69
N LEU A 59 12.97 0.26 -13.86
CA LEU A 59 11.88 -0.69 -13.62
C LEU A 59 10.94 -0.78 -14.82
N THR A 60 10.22 -1.90 -14.92
CA THR A 60 9.10 -2.01 -15.85
C THR A 60 8.00 -0.97 -15.56
N PRO A 61 7.23 -0.52 -16.57
CA PRO A 61 6.18 0.49 -16.38
C PRO A 61 5.13 0.12 -15.32
N GLN A 62 4.86 -1.19 -15.19
CA GLN A 62 3.93 -1.73 -14.21
C GLN A 62 4.50 -1.52 -12.80
N CYS A 63 5.74 -1.94 -12.55
CA CYS A 63 6.36 -1.75 -11.25
C CYS A 63 6.58 -0.28 -10.90
N GLN A 64 6.92 0.58 -11.87
CA GLN A 64 7.02 2.03 -11.63
C GLN A 64 5.72 2.62 -11.07
N THR A 65 4.57 2.17 -11.59
CA THR A 65 3.26 2.63 -11.12
C THR A 65 3.04 2.22 -9.66
N VAL A 66 3.36 0.98 -9.31
CA VAL A 66 3.27 0.47 -7.94
C VAL A 66 4.20 1.25 -7.00
N VAL A 67 5.48 1.41 -7.37
CA VAL A 67 6.46 2.10 -6.53
C VAL A 67 6.05 3.55 -6.30
N LYS A 68 5.63 4.28 -7.34
CA LYS A 68 5.14 5.67 -7.22
C LYS A 68 3.91 5.79 -6.31
N ALA A 69 3.00 4.83 -6.37
CA ALA A 69 1.81 4.82 -5.51
C ALA A 69 2.13 4.50 -4.03
N ASN A 70 3.28 3.85 -3.77
CA ASN A 70 3.66 3.34 -2.46
C ASN A 70 4.90 4.03 -1.86
N MET A 71 5.44 5.08 -2.49
CA MET A 71 6.60 5.80 -1.95
C MET A 71 6.26 6.42 -0.59
N PRO A 72 7.11 6.24 0.44
CA PRO A 72 6.97 6.99 1.68
C PRO A 72 7.11 8.48 1.36
N LYS A 73 6.15 9.29 1.81
CA LYS A 73 6.22 10.76 1.73
C LYS A 73 7.20 11.31 2.76
#